data_AF-A0A239CHY6-F1
#
_entry.id   AF-A0A239CHY6-F1
#
_cell.length_a   1.000
_cell.length_b   1.000
_cell.length_c   1.000
_cell.angle_alpha   90.00
_cell.angle_beta   90.00
_cell.angle_gamma   90.00
#
_symmetry.space_group_name_H-M   'P 1'
#
loop_
_entity.id
_entity.type
_entity.pdbx_description
1 polymer ?
#
loop_
_entity_poly.entity_id
_entity_poly.type
_entity_poly.pdbx_seq_one_letter_code
_entity_poly.pdbx_strand_id
1 'polypeptide(L)'
;MFKSDETTAATALMDNPGLIHTSERLCVGWQQPNPLFAGGNDQRSSENGLLLLFYGNLQKAAGYEWQNAGRALIDKTYLRIVGQCTGLDMQGLSADELATRLDGFIRRELAPRWDLIRRSHGNAGIELTRELLDKASQVLFEAPVMHAQTGPILFYLCPHLPLLIGEHPLADQEQLNSLPVLPRPQVFTGSAQQQALIRQLIEGSDWWRRRVFSAWQSQATNKAAGE
;
A
#
# COMPACT_ATOMS: atom_id res chain seq x y z
N MET A 1 -16.67 -28.31 -23.66
CA MET A 1 -16.76 -28.87 -22.30
C MET A 1 -15.49 -28.48 -21.56
N PHE A 2 -15.40 -27.24 -21.09
CA PHE A 2 -14.30 -26.67 -20.29
C PHE A 2 -14.93 -25.58 -19.41
N LYS A 3 -15.51 -25.98 -18.28
CA LYS A 3 -16.08 -25.06 -17.27
C LYS A 3 -15.84 -25.57 -15.83
N SER A 4 -15.05 -26.63 -15.66
CA SER A 4 -14.91 -27.36 -14.40
C SER A 4 -13.71 -26.96 -13.54
N ASP A 5 -12.70 -26.27 -14.08
CA ASP A 5 -11.50 -25.88 -13.32
C ASP A 5 -11.65 -24.53 -12.60
N GLU A 6 -12.38 -23.57 -13.19
CA GLU A 6 -12.60 -22.24 -12.60
C GLU A 6 -13.46 -22.30 -11.33
N THR A 7 -14.48 -23.16 -11.31
CA THR A 7 -15.38 -23.29 -10.16
C THR A 7 -14.64 -23.84 -8.94
N THR A 8 -13.73 -24.80 -9.15
CA THR A 8 -12.97 -25.42 -8.07
C THR A 8 -11.95 -24.46 -7.44
N ALA A 9 -11.30 -23.62 -8.26
CA ALA A 9 -10.38 -22.59 -7.78
C ALA A 9 -11.09 -21.46 -7.02
N ALA A 10 -12.27 -21.02 -7.49
CA ALA A 10 -13.07 -20.01 -6.81
C ALA A 10 -13.59 -20.51 -5.45
N THR A 11 -14.07 -21.76 -5.36
CA THR A 11 -14.51 -22.35 -4.08
C THR A 11 -13.35 -22.53 -3.09
N ALA A 12 -12.13 -22.80 -3.56
CA ALA A 12 -10.95 -22.94 -2.70
C ALA A 12 -10.49 -21.62 -2.03
N LEU A 13 -10.82 -20.46 -2.61
CA LEU A 13 -10.51 -19.14 -2.04
C LEU A 13 -11.55 -18.69 -1.01
N MET A 14 -12.84 -19.02 -1.22
CA MET A 14 -13.96 -18.52 -0.40
C MET A 14 -13.92 -18.98 1.06
N ASP A 15 -13.38 -20.17 1.34
CA ASP A 15 -13.32 -20.74 2.70
C ASP A 15 -11.89 -20.89 3.22
N ASN A 16 -10.93 -20.11 2.71
CA ASN A 16 -9.51 -20.29 3.04
C ASN A 16 -9.19 -19.81 4.49
N PRO A 17 -8.98 -20.72 5.46
CA PRO A 17 -8.71 -20.33 6.85
C PRO A 17 -7.37 -19.57 6.98
N GLY A 18 -6.44 -19.77 6.05
CA GLY A 18 -5.17 -19.07 6.01
C GLY A 18 -5.33 -17.57 5.73
N LEU A 19 -6.29 -17.19 4.88
CA LEU A 19 -6.60 -15.77 4.63
C LEU A 19 -7.22 -15.09 5.85
N ILE A 20 -8.15 -15.77 6.52
CA ILE A 20 -8.77 -15.26 7.76
C ILE A 20 -7.70 -15.07 8.83
N HIS A 21 -6.88 -16.08 9.10
CA HIS A 21 -5.79 -15.99 10.07
C HIS A 21 -4.79 -14.86 9.73
N THR A 22 -4.47 -14.70 8.44
CA THR A 22 -3.61 -13.59 7.98
C THR A 22 -4.24 -12.24 8.30
N SER A 23 -5.54 -12.07 8.06
CA SER A 23 -6.26 -10.83 8.34
C SER A 23 -6.32 -10.52 9.84
N GLU A 24 -6.54 -11.51 10.70
CA GLU A 24 -6.55 -11.33 12.16
C GLU A 24 -5.19 -10.86 12.67
N ARG A 25 -4.11 -11.49 12.19
CA ARG A 25 -2.74 -11.08 12.53
C ARG A 25 -2.45 -9.65 12.04
N LEU A 26 -2.91 -9.29 10.85
CA LEU A 26 -2.76 -7.92 10.33
C LEU A 26 -3.59 -6.91 11.13
N CYS A 27 -4.77 -7.30 11.65
CA CYS A 27 -5.54 -6.46 12.56
C CYS A 27 -4.77 -6.16 13.86
N VAL A 28 -3.97 -7.10 14.36
CA VAL A 28 -3.06 -6.84 15.49
C VAL A 28 -1.99 -5.81 15.07
N GLY A 29 -1.32 -6.03 13.94
CA GLY A 29 -0.32 -5.10 13.40
C GLY A 29 -0.87 -3.73 12.96
N TRP A 30 -2.20 -3.59 12.84
CA TRP A 30 -2.85 -2.35 12.43
C TRP A 30 -2.63 -1.21 13.43
N GLN A 31 -2.66 -1.52 14.72
CA GLN A 31 -2.48 -0.54 15.80
C GLN A 31 -1.19 -0.74 16.57
N GLN A 32 -0.52 -1.88 16.45
CA GLN A 32 0.72 -2.09 17.15
C GLN A 32 1.88 -1.48 16.35
N PRO A 33 2.81 -0.76 17.00
CA PRO A 33 4.06 -0.39 16.37
C PRO A 33 4.75 -1.62 15.76
N ASN A 34 5.34 -1.47 14.58
CA ASN A 34 6.10 -2.54 13.96
C ASN A 34 7.38 -2.81 14.80
N PRO A 35 7.63 -4.06 15.23
CA PRO A 35 8.78 -4.41 16.06
C PRO A 35 10.12 -4.19 15.37
N LEU A 36 10.16 -4.15 14.03
CA LEU A 36 11.38 -3.91 13.25
C LEU A 36 11.84 -2.45 13.28
N PHE A 37 11.00 -1.52 13.75
CA PHE A 37 11.33 -0.09 13.80
C PHE A 37 11.35 0.41 15.25
N ALA A 38 12.46 1.05 15.65
CA ALA A 38 12.65 1.63 16.98
C ALA A 38 12.27 0.71 18.15
N GLY A 39 12.51 -0.60 17.99
CA GLY A 39 12.20 -1.62 19.00
C GLY A 39 10.70 -1.80 19.27
N GLY A 40 9.82 -1.41 18.34
CA GLY A 40 8.37 -1.55 18.52
C GLY A 40 7.73 -0.47 19.41
N ASN A 41 8.34 0.71 19.52
CA ASN A 41 7.82 1.79 20.35
C ASN A 41 7.26 2.99 19.56
N ASP A 42 7.56 3.09 18.26
CA ASP A 42 7.10 4.21 17.45
C ASP A 42 5.75 3.92 16.82
N GLN A 43 4.69 4.53 17.34
CA GLN A 43 3.32 4.31 16.86
C GLN A 43 3.14 4.57 15.37
N ARG A 44 3.98 5.41 14.77
CA ARG A 44 3.94 5.73 13.34
C ARG A 44 4.33 4.56 12.46
N SER A 45 4.98 3.52 13.01
CA SER A 45 5.36 2.31 12.29
C SER A 45 4.25 1.26 12.19
N SER A 46 3.13 1.46 12.88
CA SER A 46 1.91 0.64 12.65
C SER A 46 1.38 0.84 11.23
N GLU A 47 0.63 -0.14 10.69
CA GLU A 47 0.03 -0.03 9.35
C GLU A 47 -0.91 1.19 9.24
N ASN A 48 -1.69 1.47 10.29
CA ASN A 48 -2.52 2.66 10.36
C ASN A 48 -1.68 3.94 10.36
N GLY A 49 -0.59 3.95 11.13
CA GLY A 49 0.35 5.06 11.20
C GLY A 49 0.98 5.35 9.84
N LEU A 50 1.42 4.33 9.12
CA LEU A 50 1.96 4.45 7.76
C LEU A 50 0.95 5.05 6.79
N LEU A 51 -0.30 4.58 6.77
CA LEU A 51 -1.34 5.20 5.93
C LEU A 51 -1.58 6.68 6.26
N LEU A 52 -1.52 7.07 7.54
CA LEU A 52 -1.65 8.46 7.94
C LEU A 52 -0.45 9.30 7.49
N LEU A 53 0.77 8.78 7.65
CA LEU A 53 2.00 9.46 7.24
C LEU A 53 2.09 9.67 5.73
N PHE A 54 1.55 8.76 4.93
CA PHE A 54 1.60 8.83 3.48
C PHE A 54 0.31 9.39 2.91
N TYR A 55 -0.74 8.58 2.79
CA TYR A 55 -2.02 8.99 2.22
C TYR A 55 -2.66 10.16 2.99
N GLY A 56 -2.63 10.14 4.33
CA GLY A 56 -3.21 11.22 5.15
C GLY A 56 -2.56 12.58 4.88
N ASN A 57 -1.23 12.62 4.72
CA ASN A 57 -0.50 13.84 4.38
C ASN A 57 -0.82 14.33 2.95
N LEU A 58 -0.91 13.42 1.97
CA LEU A 58 -1.31 13.78 0.60
C LEU A 58 -2.75 14.30 0.55
N GLN A 59 -3.68 13.65 1.24
CA GLN A 59 -5.07 14.09 1.30
C GLN A 59 -5.19 15.48 1.94
N LYS A 60 -4.42 15.73 3.00
CA LYS A 60 -4.35 17.07 3.60
C LYS A 60 -3.80 18.08 2.60
N ALA A 61 -2.67 17.78 1.97
CA ALA A 61 -2.05 18.66 0.99
C ALA A 61 -2.98 19.01 -0.18
N ALA A 62 -3.71 18.02 -0.72
CA ALA A 62 -4.71 18.24 -1.76
C ALA A 62 -5.80 19.24 -1.33
N GLY A 63 -6.21 19.22 -0.06
CA GLY A 63 -7.16 20.18 0.50
C GLY A 63 -6.60 21.61 0.69
N TYR A 64 -5.27 21.79 0.57
CA TYR A 64 -4.58 23.07 0.65
C TYR A 64 -3.77 23.34 -0.62
N GLU A 65 -4.27 22.95 -1.79
CA GLU A 65 -3.66 23.21 -3.10
C GLU A 65 -2.18 22.77 -3.19
N TRP A 66 -1.83 21.67 -2.52
CA TRP A 66 -0.47 21.12 -2.47
C TRP A 66 0.58 22.04 -1.85
N GLN A 67 0.14 23.04 -1.09
CA GLN A 67 0.99 23.89 -0.27
C GLN A 67 1.38 23.18 1.02
N ASN A 68 2.67 23.24 1.39
CA ASN A 68 3.18 22.60 2.62
C ASN A 68 4.25 23.45 3.33
N ALA A 69 4.10 24.78 3.33
CA ALA A 69 5.00 25.71 4.02
C ALA A 69 6.51 25.45 3.79
N GLY A 70 6.88 25.08 2.56
CA GLY A 70 8.27 24.75 2.18
C GLY A 70 8.82 23.42 2.71
N ARG A 71 7.99 22.57 3.34
CA ARG A 71 8.39 21.25 3.83
C ARG A 71 8.05 20.17 2.81
N ALA A 72 8.84 19.09 2.80
CA ALA A 72 8.51 17.88 2.06
C ALA A 72 7.19 17.28 2.59
N LEU A 73 6.34 16.80 1.67
CA LEU A 73 5.07 16.14 2.05
C LEU A 73 5.31 14.81 2.76
N ILE A 74 6.34 14.09 2.32
CA ILE A 74 6.81 12.84 2.91
C ILE A 74 8.26 13.06 3.32
N ASP A 75 8.53 13.01 4.62
CA ASP A 75 9.88 13.24 5.12
C ASP A 75 10.72 11.95 5.18
N LYS A 76 12.02 12.13 5.38
CA LYS A 76 12.99 11.02 5.51
C LYS A 76 12.68 10.05 6.64
N THR A 77 12.05 10.51 7.71
CA THR A 77 11.67 9.66 8.85
C THR A 77 10.60 8.69 8.38
N TYR A 78 9.61 9.16 7.61
CA TYR A 78 8.53 8.31 7.09
C TYR A 78 9.09 7.26 6.12
N LEU A 79 10.05 7.65 5.27
CA LEU A 79 10.75 6.72 4.38
C LEU A 79 11.58 5.68 5.13
N ARG A 80 12.24 6.06 6.24
CA ARG A 80 12.94 5.09 7.10
C ARG A 80 11.98 4.12 7.76
N ILE A 81 10.83 4.61 8.22
CA ILE A 81 9.80 3.76 8.83
C ILE A 81 9.30 2.73 7.81
N VAL A 82 8.80 3.18 6.65
CA VAL A 82 8.30 2.24 5.63
C VAL A 82 9.41 1.33 5.12
N GLY A 83 10.63 1.85 4.96
CA GLY A 83 11.84 1.09 4.63
C GLY A 83 12.03 -0.13 5.51
N GLN A 84 12.16 0.09 6.82
CA GLN A 84 12.36 -0.99 7.79
C GLN A 84 11.13 -1.90 7.95
N CYS A 85 9.92 -1.34 7.88
CA CYS A 85 8.69 -2.11 8.09
C CYS A 85 8.35 -3.03 6.91
N THR A 86 8.75 -2.66 5.69
CA THR A 86 8.42 -3.40 4.46
C THR A 86 9.60 -4.13 3.84
N GLY A 87 10.81 -3.94 4.38
CA GLY A 87 12.04 -4.47 3.77
C GLY A 87 12.40 -3.76 2.46
N LEU A 88 11.93 -2.53 2.26
CA LEU A 88 12.24 -1.75 1.07
C LEU A 88 13.74 -1.42 1.04
N ASP A 89 14.38 -1.86 -0.05
CA ASP A 89 15.77 -1.56 -0.34
C ASP A 89 15.89 -0.18 -1.00
N MET A 90 16.67 0.71 -0.39
CA MET A 90 16.90 2.07 -0.89
C MET A 90 18.01 2.13 -1.95
N GLN A 91 18.63 1.00 -2.32
CA GLN A 91 19.61 0.91 -3.42
C GLN A 91 20.81 1.85 -3.23
N GLY A 92 21.26 1.96 -1.97
CA GLY A 92 22.38 2.85 -1.60
C GLY A 92 22.01 4.33 -1.45
N LEU A 93 20.77 4.74 -1.78
CA LEU A 93 20.31 6.10 -1.56
C LEU A 93 20.04 6.38 -0.08
N SER A 94 20.30 7.62 0.33
CA SER A 94 19.90 8.08 1.66
C SER A 94 18.39 8.36 1.72
N ALA A 95 17.79 8.26 2.91
CA ALA A 95 16.38 8.62 3.10
C ALA A 95 16.11 10.12 2.84
N ASP A 96 17.09 11.00 3.08
CA ASP A 96 17.01 12.43 2.75
C ASP A 96 16.90 12.65 1.23
N GLU A 97 17.74 11.96 0.47
CA GLU A 97 17.75 12.03 -0.98
C GLU A 97 16.46 11.46 -1.58
N LEU A 98 16.03 10.29 -1.11
CA LEU A 98 14.80 9.65 -1.55
C LEU A 98 13.57 10.52 -1.22
N ALA A 99 13.54 11.19 -0.07
CA ALA A 99 12.47 12.13 0.29
C ALA A 99 12.40 13.32 -0.67
N THR A 100 13.56 13.87 -1.05
CA THR A 100 13.65 14.98 -2.01
C THR A 100 13.14 14.57 -3.39
N ARG A 101 13.57 13.40 -3.89
CA ARG A 101 13.10 12.83 -5.16
C ARG A 101 11.59 12.56 -5.11
N LEU A 102 11.11 12.04 -3.98
CA LEU A 102 9.70 11.73 -3.78
C LEU A 102 8.83 12.98 -3.75
N ASP A 103 9.26 14.06 -3.10
CA ASP A 103 8.51 15.34 -3.13
C ASP A 103 8.38 15.85 -4.57
N GLY A 104 9.46 15.77 -5.37
CA GLY A 104 9.43 16.08 -6.80
C GLY A 104 8.46 15.20 -7.59
N PHE A 105 8.46 13.89 -7.35
CA PHE A 105 7.50 12.96 -7.96
C PHE A 105 6.05 13.29 -7.57
N ILE A 106 5.78 13.52 -6.29
CA ILE A 106 4.44 13.87 -5.80
C ILE A 106 3.93 15.13 -6.52
N ARG A 107 4.75 16.18 -6.59
CA ARG A 107 4.34 17.46 -7.20
C ARG A 107 4.12 17.38 -8.71
N ARG A 108 4.93 16.59 -9.43
CA ARG A 108 4.87 16.51 -10.90
C ARG A 108 3.90 15.45 -11.41
N GLU A 109 3.77 14.34 -10.69
CA GLU A 109 3.02 13.17 -11.18
C GLU A 109 1.72 12.95 -10.43
N LEU A 110 1.72 13.03 -9.09
CA LEU A 110 0.53 12.72 -8.29
C LEU A 110 -0.41 13.92 -8.15
N ALA A 111 0.12 15.09 -7.80
CA ALA A 111 -0.67 16.28 -7.52
C ALA A 111 -1.57 16.71 -8.69
N PRO A 112 -1.10 16.75 -9.95
CA PRO A 112 -1.94 17.14 -11.08
C PRO A 112 -3.02 16.11 -11.43
N ARG A 113 -2.89 14.87 -10.94
CA ARG A 113 -3.77 13.74 -11.28
C ARG A 113 -4.50 13.17 -10.07
N TRP A 114 -4.49 13.89 -8.95
CA TRP A 114 -4.96 13.35 -7.68
C TRP A 114 -6.41 12.88 -7.72
N ASP A 115 -7.27 13.65 -8.39
CA ASP A 115 -8.67 13.28 -8.59
C ASP A 115 -8.85 12.03 -9.46
N LEU A 116 -8.01 11.86 -10.48
CA LEU A 116 -8.00 10.66 -11.32
C LEU A 116 -7.56 9.46 -10.49
N ILE A 117 -6.45 9.58 -9.74
CA ILE A 117 -5.90 8.54 -8.87
C ILE A 117 -6.95 8.07 -7.86
N ARG A 118 -7.65 9.01 -7.20
CA ARG A 118 -8.67 8.70 -6.19
C ARG A 118 -9.89 7.96 -6.72
N ARG A 119 -10.17 8.06 -8.02
CA ARG A 119 -11.30 7.38 -8.69
C ARG A 119 -10.88 6.12 -9.45
N SER A 120 -9.58 5.88 -9.54
CA SER A 120 -9.01 4.76 -10.28
C SER A 120 -8.91 3.55 -9.35
N HIS A 121 -9.89 2.66 -9.44
CA HIS A 121 -9.98 1.44 -8.63
C HIS A 121 -9.96 0.19 -9.52
N GLY A 122 -9.58 -0.95 -8.94
CA GLY A 122 -9.62 -2.25 -9.59
C GLY A 122 -8.96 -2.22 -10.98
N ASN A 123 -9.60 -2.86 -11.95
CA ASN A 123 -9.06 -3.02 -13.30
C ASN A 123 -8.86 -1.67 -14.03
N ALA A 124 -9.70 -0.67 -13.76
CA ALA A 124 -9.59 0.65 -14.39
C ALA A 124 -8.33 1.42 -13.95
N GLY A 125 -7.76 1.06 -12.79
CA GLY A 125 -6.55 1.68 -12.28
C GLY A 125 -5.24 1.02 -12.73
N ILE A 126 -5.27 -0.14 -13.41
CA ILE A 126 -4.06 -0.93 -13.70
C ILE A 126 -3.05 -0.15 -14.54
N GLU A 127 -3.49 0.44 -15.65
CA GLU A 127 -2.61 1.21 -16.54
C GLU A 127 -2.02 2.43 -15.84
N LEU A 128 -2.83 3.14 -15.05
CA LEU A 128 -2.36 4.27 -14.25
C LEU A 128 -1.35 3.83 -13.18
N THR A 129 -1.57 2.69 -12.52
CA THR A 129 -0.62 2.14 -11.56
C THR A 129 0.71 1.82 -12.24
N ARG A 130 0.68 1.18 -13.41
CA ARG A 130 1.90 0.84 -14.17
C ARG A 130 2.66 2.10 -14.56
N GLU A 131 1.97 3.08 -15.15
CA GLU A 131 2.59 4.36 -15.51
C GLU A 131 3.24 5.04 -14.30
N LEU A 132 2.56 5.08 -13.16
CA LEU A 132 3.09 5.69 -11.94
C LEU A 132 4.26 4.90 -11.35
N LEU A 133 4.26 3.57 -11.46
CA LEU A 133 5.38 2.72 -11.05
C LEU A 133 6.62 2.98 -11.91
N ASP A 134 6.48 2.99 -13.23
CA ASP A 134 7.59 3.27 -14.17
C ASP A 134 8.20 4.64 -13.88
N LYS A 135 7.35 5.66 -13.71
CA LYS A 135 7.80 7.02 -13.41
C LYS A 135 8.41 7.13 -12.03
N ALA A 136 7.85 6.46 -11.02
CA ALA A 136 8.45 6.40 -9.69
C ALA A 136 9.82 5.72 -9.75
N SER A 137 9.98 4.64 -10.52
CA SER A 137 11.25 3.94 -10.66
C SER A 137 12.30 4.84 -11.26
N GLN A 138 11.96 5.55 -12.34
CA GLN A 138 12.85 6.50 -12.99
C GLN A 138 13.22 7.68 -12.09
N VAL A 139 12.25 8.27 -11.38
CA VAL A 139 12.48 9.48 -10.57
C VAL A 139 13.16 9.18 -9.24
N LEU A 140 12.77 8.09 -8.58
CA LEU A 140 13.28 7.76 -7.24
C LEU A 140 14.64 7.06 -7.33
N PHE A 141 14.81 6.14 -8.27
CA PHE A 141 15.98 5.24 -8.32
C PHE A 141 16.83 5.38 -9.58
N GLU A 142 16.49 6.30 -10.49
CA GLU A 142 17.21 6.48 -11.78
C GLU A 142 17.28 5.19 -12.62
N ALA A 143 16.30 4.31 -12.45
CA ALA A 143 16.26 3.01 -13.10
C ALA A 143 14.94 2.83 -13.86
N PRO A 144 14.97 2.14 -15.01
CA PRO A 144 13.79 2.01 -15.86
C PRO A 144 12.68 1.16 -15.22
N VAL A 145 13.05 0.13 -14.44
CA VAL A 145 12.07 -0.78 -13.79
C VAL A 145 12.57 -1.16 -12.40
N MET A 146 11.93 -0.64 -11.36
CA MET A 146 12.20 -0.93 -9.93
C MET A 146 10.89 -1.11 -9.15
N HIS A 147 9.94 -1.87 -9.73
CA HIS A 147 8.58 -2.01 -9.18
C HIS A 147 8.54 -2.63 -7.79
N ALA A 148 9.50 -3.51 -7.48
CA ALA A 148 9.60 -4.11 -6.14
C ALA A 148 9.91 -3.06 -5.06
N GLN A 149 10.71 -2.05 -5.38
CA GLN A 149 11.08 -0.96 -4.47
C GLN A 149 10.05 0.18 -4.49
N THR A 150 9.43 0.47 -5.63
CA THR A 150 8.45 1.57 -5.73
C THR A 150 7.05 1.16 -5.29
N GLY A 151 6.70 -0.13 -5.43
CA GLY A 151 5.40 -0.70 -5.07
C GLY A 151 4.96 -0.38 -3.65
N PRO A 152 5.77 -0.66 -2.60
CA PRO A 152 5.42 -0.33 -1.22
C PRO A 152 5.15 1.16 -1.01
N ILE A 153 5.93 2.04 -1.63
CA ILE A 153 5.75 3.50 -1.52
C ILE A 153 4.41 3.91 -2.15
N LEU A 154 4.13 3.48 -3.38
CA LEU A 154 2.87 3.80 -4.06
C LEU A 154 1.65 3.18 -3.35
N PHE A 155 1.79 2.01 -2.77
CA PHE A 155 0.73 1.35 -2.02
C PHE A 155 0.22 2.18 -0.83
N TYR A 156 1.12 2.90 -0.15
CA TYR A 156 0.74 3.81 0.94
C TYR A 156 0.39 5.24 0.49
N LEU A 157 0.93 5.72 -0.63
CA LEU A 157 0.59 7.05 -1.18
C LEU A 157 -0.79 7.07 -1.86
N CYS A 158 -1.07 6.02 -2.64
CA CYS A 158 -2.18 5.95 -3.58
C CYS A 158 -3.04 4.71 -3.29
N PRO A 159 -3.69 4.61 -2.12
CA PRO A 159 -4.30 3.38 -1.66
C PRO A 159 -5.49 2.91 -2.51
N HIS A 160 -6.03 3.75 -3.40
CA HIS A 160 -7.12 3.39 -4.31
C HIS A 160 -6.66 2.59 -5.54
N LEU A 161 -5.41 2.79 -5.95
CA LEU A 161 -4.83 2.13 -7.12
C LEU A 161 -4.58 0.66 -6.84
N PRO A 162 -4.78 -0.26 -7.81
CA PRO A 162 -4.48 -1.68 -7.64
C PRO A 162 -3.00 -1.90 -7.29
N LEU A 163 -2.69 -3.02 -6.62
CA LEU A 163 -1.30 -3.41 -6.33
C LEU A 163 -0.81 -4.32 -7.46
N LEU A 164 0.38 -4.04 -8.01
CA LEU A 164 1.02 -4.90 -8.99
C LEU A 164 2.19 -5.67 -8.36
N ILE A 165 2.36 -6.93 -8.75
CA ILE A 165 3.57 -7.72 -8.48
C ILE A 165 4.28 -7.91 -9.83
N GLY A 166 5.43 -7.24 -9.98
CA GLY A 166 6.09 -7.12 -11.29
C GLY A 166 5.23 -6.27 -12.23
N GLU A 167 4.76 -6.87 -13.33
CA GLU A 167 3.89 -6.20 -14.32
C GLU A 167 2.41 -6.60 -14.21
N HIS A 168 2.09 -7.56 -13.34
CA HIS A 168 0.76 -8.14 -13.22
C HIS A 168 0.03 -7.63 -11.98
N PRO A 169 -1.29 -7.41 -12.04
CA PRO A 169 -2.08 -7.13 -10.85
C PRO A 169 -1.98 -8.30 -9.86
N LEU A 170 -1.87 -7.97 -8.57
CA LEU A 170 -1.89 -8.93 -7.47
C LEU A 170 -3.09 -9.89 -7.59
N ALA A 171 -4.25 -9.29 -7.87
CA ALA A 171 -5.53 -9.94 -8.11
C ALA A 171 -6.38 -8.99 -8.94
N ASP A 172 -7.25 -9.54 -9.78
CA ASP A 172 -8.31 -8.76 -10.40
C ASP A 172 -9.44 -8.45 -9.39
N GLN A 173 -10.36 -7.58 -9.81
CA GLN A 173 -11.47 -7.17 -8.95
C GLN A 173 -12.44 -8.32 -8.61
N GLU A 174 -12.61 -9.29 -9.49
CA GLU A 174 -13.52 -10.43 -9.28
C GLU A 174 -12.95 -11.38 -8.23
N GLN A 175 -11.66 -11.68 -8.31
CA GLN A 175 -10.92 -12.44 -7.31
C GLN A 175 -10.95 -11.77 -5.94
N LEU A 176 -10.75 -10.44 -5.87
CA LEU A 176 -10.86 -9.70 -4.61
C LEU A 176 -12.29 -9.72 -4.04
N ASN A 177 -13.30 -9.80 -4.90
CA ASN A 177 -14.69 -9.89 -4.50
C ASN A 177 -15.10 -11.30 -4.08
N SER A 178 -14.41 -12.33 -4.56
CA SER A 178 -14.62 -13.72 -4.14
C SER A 178 -13.89 -14.11 -2.86
N LEU A 179 -13.09 -13.20 -2.26
CA LEU A 179 -12.46 -13.46 -0.96
C LEU A 179 -13.52 -13.58 0.15
N PRO A 180 -13.24 -14.38 1.21
CA PRO A 180 -14.09 -14.43 2.39
C PRO A 180 -14.28 -13.05 3.01
N VAL A 181 -15.27 -12.94 3.89
CA VAL A 181 -15.40 -11.77 4.75
C VAL A 181 -14.20 -11.74 5.71
N LEU A 182 -13.22 -10.91 5.39
CA LEU A 182 -12.02 -10.75 6.19
C LEU A 182 -12.30 -9.83 7.39
N PRO A 183 -11.95 -10.25 8.62
CA PRO A 183 -11.82 -9.35 9.76
C PRO A 183 -11.11 -8.05 9.38
N ARG A 184 -11.75 -6.91 9.69
CA ARG A 184 -11.21 -5.58 9.41
C ARG A 184 -10.87 -4.87 10.71
N PRO A 185 -9.84 -4.02 10.71
CA PRO A 185 -9.51 -3.24 11.90
C PRO A 185 -10.64 -2.26 12.25
N GLN A 186 -10.94 -2.14 13.55
CA GLN A 186 -12.02 -1.28 14.07
C GLN A 186 -11.50 -0.04 14.80
N VAL A 187 -10.24 -0.08 15.23
CA VAL A 187 -9.58 1.00 15.97
C VAL A 187 -8.63 1.72 15.02
N PHE A 188 -8.59 3.05 15.11
CA PHE A 188 -7.80 3.91 14.23
C PHE A 188 -7.06 4.95 15.08
N THR A 189 -5.82 5.30 14.71
CA THR A 189 -5.04 6.33 15.40
C THR A 189 -5.20 7.71 14.77
N GLY A 190 -4.66 8.73 15.44
CA GLY A 190 -4.70 10.12 14.98
C GLY A 190 -5.90 10.91 15.49
N SER A 191 -6.09 12.12 14.97
CA SER A 191 -7.24 12.97 15.28
C SER A 191 -8.54 12.37 14.75
N ALA A 192 -9.70 12.84 15.25
CA ALA A 192 -11.01 12.39 14.77
C ALA A 192 -11.16 12.48 13.24
N GLN A 193 -10.64 13.55 12.62
CA GLN A 193 -10.64 13.72 11.17
C GLN A 193 -9.76 12.68 10.46
N GLN A 194 -8.58 12.40 11.01
CA GLN A 194 -7.65 11.39 10.48
C GLN A 194 -8.25 9.97 10.60
N GLN A 195 -8.86 9.66 11.74
CA GLN A 195 -9.55 8.39 11.95
C GLN A 195 -10.71 8.21 10.97
N ALA A 196 -11.52 9.25 10.77
CA ALA A 196 -12.62 9.23 9.81
C ALA A 196 -12.12 9.01 8.37
N LEU A 197 -11.03 9.69 7.97
CA LEU A 197 -10.40 9.52 6.67
C LEU A 197 -9.96 8.07 6.42
N ILE A 198 -9.20 7.49 7.36
CA ILE A 198 -8.69 6.12 7.18
C ILE A 198 -9.82 5.10 7.29
N ARG A 199 -10.80 5.31 8.17
CA ARG A 199 -11.99 4.44 8.24
C ARG A 199 -12.73 4.43 6.91
N GLN A 200 -13.00 5.60 6.33
CA GLN A 200 -13.66 5.71 5.03
C GLN A 200 -12.85 4.99 3.93
N LEU A 201 -11.52 5.09 3.94
CA LEU A 201 -10.67 4.36 3.01
C LEU A 201 -10.81 2.83 3.18
N ILE A 202 -10.74 2.32 4.40
CA ILE A 202 -10.82 0.87 4.69
C ILE A 202 -12.21 0.30 4.41
N GLU A 203 -13.26 1.09 4.63
CA GLU A 203 -14.65 0.66 4.41
C GLU A 203 -15.06 0.79 2.94
N GLY A 204 -14.63 1.87 2.28
CA GLY A 204 -15.05 2.25 0.93
C GLY A 204 -14.12 1.80 -0.21
N SER A 205 -13.06 1.04 0.08
CA SER A 205 -12.14 0.53 -0.95
C SER A 205 -11.77 -0.94 -0.70
N ASP A 206 -11.03 -1.50 -1.66
CA ASP A 206 -10.48 -2.85 -1.61
C ASP A 206 -9.08 -2.91 -0.93
N TRP A 207 -8.57 -1.79 -0.42
CA TRP A 207 -7.20 -1.69 0.11
C TRP A 207 -6.88 -2.77 1.15
N TRP A 208 -7.79 -2.99 2.10
CA TRP A 208 -7.60 -4.01 3.14
C TRP A 208 -7.53 -5.42 2.55
N ARG A 209 -8.39 -5.73 1.57
CA ARG A 209 -8.39 -7.04 0.90
C ARG A 209 -7.07 -7.27 0.17
N ARG A 210 -6.57 -6.26 -0.56
CA ARG A 210 -5.27 -6.32 -1.22
C ARG A 210 -4.12 -6.48 -0.23
N ARG A 211 -4.15 -5.77 0.90
CA ARG A 211 -3.14 -5.89 1.98
C ARG A 211 -3.08 -7.31 2.55
N VAL A 212 -4.24 -7.90 2.86
CA VAL A 212 -4.33 -9.26 3.40
C VAL A 212 -3.89 -10.29 2.37
N PHE A 213 -4.40 -10.18 1.14
CA PHE A 213 -4.12 -11.14 0.08
C PHE A 213 -2.63 -11.13 -0.30
N SER A 214 -2.02 -9.95 -0.40
CA SER A 214 -0.57 -9.81 -0.62
C SER A 214 0.25 -10.47 0.50
N ALA A 215 -0.08 -10.22 1.77
CA ALA A 215 0.62 -10.86 2.88
C ALA A 215 0.49 -12.39 2.87
N TRP A 216 -0.70 -12.90 2.56
CA TRP A 216 -0.96 -14.34 2.50
C TRP A 216 -0.14 -14.99 1.38
N GLN A 217 -0.09 -14.39 0.18
CA GLN A 217 0.75 -14.87 -0.91
C GLN A 217 2.24 -14.86 -0.54
N SER A 218 2.75 -13.78 0.05
CA SER A 218 4.17 -13.71 0.47
C SER A 218 4.54 -14.80 1.47
N GLN A 219 3.63 -15.17 2.38
CA GLN A 219 3.86 -16.29 3.31
C GLN A 219 3.91 -17.65 2.60
N ALA A 220 3.05 -17.87 1.61
CA ALA A 220 3.04 -19.10 0.83
C ALA A 220 4.35 -19.27 0.04
N THR A 221 4.82 -18.20 -0.61
CA THR A 221 6.09 -18.20 -1.36
C THR A 221 7.29 -18.45 -0.43
N ASN A 222 7.32 -17.82 0.74
CA ASN A 222 8.42 -18.00 1.69
C ASN A 222 8.48 -19.41 2.30
N LYS A 223 7.33 -20.09 2.44
CA LYS A 223 7.31 -21.51 2.84
C LYS A 223 7.87 -22.41 1.75
N ALA A 224 7.46 -22.19 0.49
CA ALA A 224 7.91 -22.99 -0.64
C ALA A 224 9.41 -22.83 -0.96
N ALA A 225 10.02 -21.69 -0.62
CA ALA A 225 11.46 -21.45 -0.81
C ALA A 225 12.34 -21.95 0.35
N GLY A 226 11.74 -22.37 1.47
CA GLY A 226 12.41 -22.91 2.64
C GLY A 226 12.33 -24.43 2.79
N GLU A 227 11.71 -25.11 1.81
CA GLU A 227 11.69 -26.57 1.62
C GLU A 227 12.67 -26.96 0.50
#